data_AF-A0A2D6Y416-F1
#
_entry.id   AF-A0A2D6Y416-F1
#
_cell.length_a   1.000
_cell.length_b   1.000
_cell.length_c   1.000
_cell.angle_alpha   90.00
_cell.angle_beta   90.00
_cell.angle_gamma   90.00
#
_symmetry.space_group_name_H-M   'P 1'
#
loop_
_entity.id
_entity.type
_entity.pdbx_description
1 polymer ?
#
loop_
_entity_poly.entity_id
_entity_poly.type
_entity_poly.pdbx_seq_one_letter_code
_entity_poly.pdbx_strand_id
1 'polypeptide(L)'
;MSAERYLNHPTFGMLYLVAPAGEGRDVYATLYAQRMFFLVTLQPRGAQFEVIPYQDARHHADVHLSRCRRDGSPELEGWRQLFDQTFI
;
A
#
# COMPACT_ATOMS: atom_id res chain seq x y z
N MET A 1 -3.57 12.04 -10.89
CA MET A 1 -4.03 10.67 -10.59
C MET A 1 -2.79 9.82 -10.43
N SER A 2 -2.45 9.45 -9.20
CA SER A 2 -1.36 8.50 -8.96
C SER A 2 -1.78 7.19 -9.63
N ALA A 3 -0.93 6.61 -10.48
CA ALA A 3 -1.26 5.40 -11.23
C ALA A 3 -1.65 4.29 -10.24
N GLU A 4 -2.80 3.65 -10.43
CA GLU A 4 -3.16 2.45 -9.66
C GLU A 4 -2.08 1.40 -9.92
N ARG A 5 -1.33 1.04 -8.87
CA ARG A 5 -0.24 0.07 -8.98
C ARG A 5 -0.72 -1.27 -8.48
N TYR A 6 -0.69 -2.25 -9.39
CA TYR A 6 -1.03 -3.62 -9.10
C TYR A 6 0.20 -4.52 -9.22
N LEU A 7 0.20 -5.60 -8.45
CA LEU A 7 1.17 -6.68 -8.59
C LEU A 7 0.48 -8.03 -8.42
N ASN A 8 1.11 -9.11 -8.87
CA ASN A 8 0.64 -10.47 -8.63
C ASN A 8 1.41 -11.13 -7.49
N HIS A 9 0.69 -11.55 -6.45
CA HIS A 9 1.19 -12.45 -5.43
C HIS A 9 1.01 -13.91 -5.89
N PRO A 10 2.03 -14.79 -5.72
CA PRO A 10 1.96 -16.18 -6.18
C PRO A 10 0.74 -16.97 -5.68
N THR A 11 0.36 -16.75 -4.41
CA THR A 11 -0.78 -17.44 -3.76
C THR A 11 -2.10 -16.68 -3.81
N PHE A 12 -2.08 -15.35 -3.68
CA PHE A 12 -3.27 -14.53 -3.41
C PHE A 12 -3.73 -13.74 -4.64
N GLY A 13 -3.06 -13.91 -5.78
CA GLY A 13 -3.38 -13.22 -7.02
C GLY A 13 -3.09 -11.73 -6.93
N MET A 14 -3.96 -10.93 -7.54
CA MET A 14 -3.74 -9.49 -7.68
C MET A 14 -3.80 -8.77 -6.33
N LEU A 15 -2.76 -7.98 -6.06
CA LEU A 15 -2.72 -7.03 -4.96
C LEU A 15 -2.76 -5.60 -5.52
N TYR A 16 -3.38 -4.69 -4.78
CA TYR A 16 -3.38 -3.26 -5.09
C TYR A 16 -2.52 -2.49 -4.07
N LEU A 17 -1.82 -1.46 -4.54
CA LEU A 17 -1.02 -0.58 -3.69
C LEU A 17 -1.94 0.21 -2.77
N VAL A 18 -1.63 0.21 -1.47
CA VAL A 18 -2.34 0.95 -0.43
C VAL A 18 -1.60 2.23 -0.07
N ALA A 19 -0.29 2.14 0.19
CA ALA A 19 0.55 3.28 0.53
C ALA A 19 2.04 2.95 0.39
N PRO A 20 2.89 3.90 -0.01
CA PRO A 20 4.33 3.80 0.17
C PRO A 20 4.73 3.74 1.64
N ALA A 21 5.56 2.77 2.03
CA ALA A 21 6.08 2.62 3.39
C ALA A 21 7.48 3.25 3.56
N GLY A 22 8.11 3.67 2.47
CA GLY A 22 9.46 4.24 2.44
C GLY A 22 10.56 3.19 2.33
N GLU A 23 11.79 3.64 2.09
CA GLU A 23 12.97 2.75 1.94
C GLU A 23 12.80 1.68 0.85
N GLY A 24 12.10 2.02 -0.24
CA GLY A 24 11.83 1.09 -1.34
C GLY A 24 10.77 0.02 -1.01
N ARG A 25 10.02 0.20 0.08
CA ARG A 25 8.93 -0.68 0.50
C ARG A 25 7.58 -0.02 0.31
N ASP A 26 6.60 -0.84 -0.02
CA ASP A 26 5.22 -0.46 -0.32
C ASP A 26 4.23 -1.40 0.38
N VAL A 27 3.11 -0.87 0.86
CA VAL A 27 2.02 -1.66 1.44
C VAL A 27 1.04 -2.04 0.34
N TYR A 28 0.75 -3.33 0.22
CA TYR A 28 -0.24 -3.87 -0.70
C TYR A 28 -1.35 -4.62 0.04
N ALA A 29 -2.54 -4.68 -0.55
CA ALA A 29 -3.66 -5.46 -0.05
C ALA A 29 -4.24 -6.39 -1.13
N THR A 30 -4.79 -7.53 -0.72
CA THR A 30 -5.45 -8.49 -1.62
C THR A 30 -6.71 -7.91 -2.25
N LEU A 31 -6.87 -8.09 -3.56
CA LEU A 31 -8.11 -7.72 -4.26
C LEU A 31 -9.22 -8.76 -4.09
N TYR A 32 -8.86 -10.06 -4.03
CA TYR A 32 -9.80 -11.18 -4.14
C TYR A 32 -9.98 -12.03 -2.88
N ALA A 33 -9.27 -11.74 -1.79
CA ALA A 33 -9.31 -12.50 -0.54
C ALA A 33 -9.84 -11.64 0.62
N GLN A 34 -10.10 -12.27 1.78
CA GLN A 34 -10.29 -11.54 3.03
C GLN A 34 -9.07 -10.65 3.24
N ARG A 35 -9.28 -9.33 3.37
CA ARG A 35 -8.26 -8.26 3.33
C ARG A 35 -6.99 -8.64 4.09
N MET A 36 -6.01 -9.19 3.38
CA MET A 36 -4.65 -9.44 3.86
C MET A 36 -3.76 -8.32 3.37
N PHE A 37 -2.79 -7.94 4.21
CA PHE A 37 -1.85 -6.86 3.93
C PHE A 37 -0.43 -7.40 3.84
N PHE A 38 0.34 -6.81 2.93
CA PHE A 38 1.71 -7.18 2.67
C PHE A 38 2.59 -5.94 2.63
N LEU A 39 3.71 -5.99 3.34
CA LEU A 39 4.83 -5.12 3.07
C LEU A 39 5.66 -5.74 1.95
N VAL A 40 5.81 -5.03 0.85
CA VAL A 40 6.44 -5.52 -0.37
C VAL A 40 7.72 -4.76 -0.65
N THR A 41 8.79 -5.51 -0.84
CA THR A 41 10.09 -4.99 -1.28
C THR A 41 10.37 -5.53 -2.67
N LEU A 42 10.43 -4.64 -3.67
CA LEU A 42 10.80 -5.03 -5.03
C LEU A 42 12.31 -5.30 -5.10
N GLN A 43 12.68 -6.40 -5.76
CA GLN A 43 14.06 -6.83 -5.95
C GLN A 43 14.35 -7.00 -7.46
N PRO A 44 15.63 -6.97 -7.89
CA PRO A 44 15.96 -7.14 -9.32
C PRO A 44 15.44 -8.43 -9.96
N ARG A 45 15.19 -9.49 -9.16
CA ARG A 45 14.73 -10.80 -9.64
C ARG A 45 13.37 -11.22 -9.06
N GLY A 46 12.59 -10.29 -8.50
CA GLY A 46 11.28 -10.62 -7.96
C GLY A 46 10.77 -9.61 -6.94
N ALA A 47 9.92 -10.07 -6.03
CA ALA A 47 9.42 -9.29 -4.93
C ALA A 47 9.41 -10.15 -3.67
N GLN A 48 9.74 -9.54 -2.55
CA GLN A 48 9.57 -10.15 -1.23
C GLN A 48 8.26 -9.66 -0.65
N PHE A 49 7.46 -10.60 -0.14
CA PHE A 49 6.16 -10.35 0.46
C PHE A 49 6.22 -10.72 1.93
N GLU A 50 6.09 -9.73 2.80
CA GLU A 50 5.97 -9.91 4.24
C GLU A 50 4.51 -9.66 4.64
N VAL A 51 3.85 -10.65 5.25
CA VAL A 51 2.48 -10.47 5.76
C VAL A 51 2.55 -9.54 6.96
N ILE A 52 1.73 -8.47 6.95
CA ILE A 52 1.64 -7.54 8.06
C ILE A 52 0.21 -7.48 8.63
N PRO A 53 0.06 -7.22 9.94
CA PRO A 53 -1.23 -6.96 10.56
C PRO A 53 -1.95 -5.73 9.96
N TYR A 54 -3.27 -5.71 10.10
CA TYR A 54 -4.11 -4.56 9.73
C TYR A 54 -3.63 -3.23 10.33
N GLN A 55 -3.27 -3.23 11.61
CA GLN A 55 -2.85 -2.02 12.31
C GLN A 55 -1.53 -1.46 11.77
N ASP A 56 -0.59 -2.32 11.40
CA ASP A 56 0.70 -1.92 10.84
C ASP A 56 0.52 -1.35 9.44
N ALA A 57 -0.33 -2.00 8.62
CA ALA A 57 -0.69 -1.49 7.30
C ALA A 57 -1.35 -0.09 7.37
N ARG A 58 -2.29 0.08 8.30
CA ARG A 58 -2.95 1.36 8.56
C ARG A 58 -1.94 2.42 9.01
N HIS A 59 -1.04 2.06 9.93
CA HIS A 59 -0.01 2.97 10.43
C HIS A 59 0.88 3.50 9.29
N HIS A 60 1.35 2.64 8.39
CA HIS A 60 2.13 3.07 7.23
C HIS A 60 1.36 4.04 6.33
N ALA A 61 0.08 3.77 6.09
CA ALA A 61 -0.76 4.65 5.28
C ALA A 61 -1.02 6.01 5.95
N ASP A 62 -1.23 6.04 7.27
CA ASP A 62 -1.35 7.27 8.07
C ASP A 62 -0.07 8.11 8.03
N VAL A 63 1.10 7.46 8.15
CA VAL A 63 2.41 8.11 8.03
C VAL A 63 2.59 8.72 6.64
N HIS A 64 2.20 7.98 5.59
CA HIS A 64 2.26 8.46 4.22
C HIS A 64 1.36 9.69 3.99
N LEU A 65 0.10 9.63 4.42
CA LEU A 65 -0.82 10.77 4.36
C LEU A 65 -0.27 12.00 5.08
N SER A 66 0.33 11.79 6.26
CA SER A 66 0.94 12.84 7.05
C SER A 66 2.13 13.48 6.32
N ARG A 67 2.91 12.71 5.55
CA ARG A 67 3.97 13.22 4.67
C ARG A 67 3.39 14.01 3.51
N CYS A 68 2.45 13.44 2.74
CA CYS A 68 1.80 14.13 1.62
C CYS A 68 1.20 15.48 2.04
N ARG A 69 0.57 15.54 3.22
CA ARG A 69 0.01 16.78 3.75
C ARG A 69 1.08 17.82 4.07
N ARG A 70 2.20 17.40 4.66
CA ARG A 70 3.33 18.32 4.98
C ARG A 70 4.01 18.83 3.71
N ASP A 71 4.14 17.98 2.70
CA ASP A 71 4.85 18.29 1.47
C ASP A 71 3.96 19.01 0.44
N GLY A 72 2.68 19.22 0.74
CA GLY A 72 1.72 19.83 -0.19
C GLY A 72 1.50 18.98 -1.46
N SER A 73 1.60 17.66 -1.34
CA SER A 73 1.55 16.76 -2.49
C SER A 73 0.20 16.87 -3.22
N PRO A 74 0.18 17.03 -4.56
CA PRO A 74 -1.06 17.07 -5.34
C PRO A 74 -1.83 15.74 -5.31
N GLU A 75 -1.21 14.67 -4.82
CA GLU A 75 -1.82 13.34 -4.72
C GLU A 75 -2.54 13.10 -3.39
N LEU A 76 -2.45 14.04 -2.43
CA LEU A 76 -2.98 13.88 -1.08
C LEU A 76 -4.45 13.42 -1.07
N GLU A 77 -5.29 13.98 -1.93
CA GLU A 77 -6.71 13.62 -1.97
C GLU A 77 -6.93 12.19 -2.46
N GLY A 78 -6.16 11.74 -3.45
CA GLY A 78 -6.23 10.37 -3.94
C GLY A 78 -5.80 9.37 -2.86
N TRP A 79 -4.71 9.67 -2.15
CA TRP A 79 -4.27 8.84 -1.02
C TRP A 79 -5.27 8.81 0.12
N ARG A 80 -5.95 9.94 0.41
CA ARG A 80 -7.00 10.02 1.44
C ARG A 80 -8.20 9.14 1.07
N GLN A 81 -8.67 9.22 -0.17
CA GLN A 81 -9.78 8.40 -0.65
C GLN A 81 -9.45 6.90 -0.59
N LEU A 82 -8.22 6.51 -0.99
CA LEU A 82 -7.77 5.12 -0.93
C LEU A 82 -7.67 4.61 0.52
N PHE A 83 -7.19 5.46 1.43
CA PHE A 83 -7.14 5.15 2.86
C PHE A 83 -8.55 4.86 3.41
N ASP A 84 -9.51 5.74 3.13
CA ASP A 84 -10.89 5.57 3.59
C ASP A 84 -11.49 4.28 3.03
N GLN A 85 -11.33 4.00 1.74
CA GLN A 85 -11.82 2.75 1.11
C GLN A 85 -11.21 1.48 1.72
N THR A 86 -9.96 1.57 2.18
CA THR A 86 -9.18 0.41 2.66
C THR A 86 -9.33 0.15 4.15
N PHE A 87 -9.52 1.19 4.97
CA PHE A 87 -9.44 1.11 6.43
C PHE A 87 -10.66 1.67 7.19
N ILE A 88 -11.69 2.16 6.49
CA ILE A 88 -12.95 2.63 7.07
C ILE A 88 -14.10 1.82 6.45
#